data_AF-A0A4Y2S1Y7-F1
#
_entry.id   AF-A0A4Y2S1Y7-F1
#
_cell.length_a   1.000
_cell.length_b   1.000
_cell.length_c   1.000
_cell.angle_alpha   90.00
_cell.angle_beta   90.00
_cell.angle_gamma   90.00
#
_symmetry.space_group_name_H-M   'P 1'
#
loop_
_entity.id
_entity.type
_entity.pdbx_description
1 polymer ?
#
loop_
_entity_poly.entity_id
_entity_poly.type
_entity_poly.pdbx_seq_one_letter_code
_entity_poly.pdbx_strand_id
1 'polypeptide(L)'
;MITWQELAKIMDLLRENKRCKLSKTVDLIGILHFDIASQPKLLINGVDVKIKLERHKDTFSLMSSADNFKLVIESASLFIRKINVAPSIVLAHEKALERGVIKMPIRRSEVRSFALSNGLQSSTIANAFIGQIPTCLILGLVSNAAYNGSVAKNPFKFQHYNLNYLSILDGSKMIPAIPFQPNFESNLYARSYLSLFTDLNRFHNSKNININYEEYKGGYSLYAVDLTPDLAFGECHTSVNRTGNITIDLKFALPLPETVSLIVYAQCRNTIEIDKSRNVFTDY
;
A
#
# COMPACT_ATOMS: atom_id res chain seq x y z
N MET A 1 6.94 -7.76 4.46
CA MET A 1 5.89 -6.86 3.93
C MET A 1 4.54 -7.33 4.43
N ILE A 2 3.97 -6.59 5.36
CA ILE A 2 2.53 -6.63 5.64
C ILE A 2 1.91 -5.66 4.64
N THR A 3 0.88 -6.07 3.91
CA THR A 3 0.31 -5.22 2.84
C THR A 3 -0.54 -4.11 3.47
N TRP A 4 -0.76 -3.01 2.73
CA TRP A 4 -1.73 -1.98 3.10
C TRP A 4 -3.12 -2.53 3.43
N GLN A 5 -3.42 -3.77 3.02
CA GLN A 5 -4.67 -4.49 3.23
C GLN A 5 -4.75 -5.12 4.62
N GLU A 6 -3.65 -5.70 5.11
CA GLU A 6 -3.54 -6.15 6.50
C GLU A 6 -3.58 -4.93 7.45
N LEU A 7 -2.96 -3.81 7.06
CA LEU A 7 -3.11 -2.54 7.77
C LEU A 7 -4.53 -2.02 7.72
N ALA A 8 -5.19 -2.05 6.56
CA ALA A 8 -6.59 -1.64 6.43
C ALA A 8 -7.48 -2.51 7.32
N LYS A 9 -7.33 -3.84 7.33
CA LYS A 9 -8.15 -4.72 8.18
C LYS A 9 -7.83 -4.56 9.67
N ILE A 10 -6.56 -4.38 10.06
CA ILE A 10 -6.19 -4.07 11.44
C ILE A 10 -6.74 -2.71 11.86
N MET A 11 -6.63 -1.68 11.02
CA MET A 11 -7.15 -0.33 11.29
C MET A 11 -8.67 -0.30 11.32
N ASP A 12 -9.32 -1.08 10.46
CA ASP A 12 -10.77 -1.29 10.43
C ASP A 12 -11.22 -1.98 11.72
N LEU A 13 -10.55 -3.07 12.10
CA LEU A 13 -10.77 -3.76 13.38
C LEU A 13 -10.53 -2.84 14.59
N LEU A 14 -9.58 -1.90 14.51
CA LEU A 14 -9.32 -0.91 15.56
C LEU A 14 -10.38 0.20 15.62
N ARG A 15 -11.00 0.56 14.48
CA ARG A 15 -12.08 1.55 14.41
C ARG A 15 -13.44 0.98 14.76
N GLU A 16 -13.72 -0.26 14.39
CA GLU A 16 -14.92 -0.99 14.80
C GLU A 16 -14.83 -1.49 16.25
N ASN A 17 -13.69 -1.28 16.91
CA ASN A 17 -13.36 -2.00 18.13
C ASN A 17 -14.21 -1.58 19.33
N LYS A 18 -14.92 -2.57 19.88
CA LYS A 18 -15.57 -2.53 21.20
C LYS A 18 -14.59 -2.19 22.35
N ARG A 19 -13.28 -2.32 22.11
CA ARG A 19 -12.21 -2.11 23.11
C ARG A 19 -12.06 -0.67 23.57
N CYS A 20 -12.31 0.31 22.70
CA CYS A 20 -12.22 1.74 23.04
C CYS A 20 -13.56 2.32 23.55
N LYS A 21 -14.62 1.51 23.65
CA LYS A 21 -15.93 1.98 24.13
C LYS A 21 -15.81 2.47 25.57
N LEU A 22 -16.54 3.54 25.90
CA LEU A 22 -16.58 4.16 27.23
C LEU A 22 -15.22 4.72 27.68
N SER A 23 -14.41 5.23 26.73
CA SER A 23 -13.13 5.90 27.02
C SER A 23 -12.10 5.02 27.73
N LYS A 24 -12.11 3.71 27.46
CA LYS A 24 -11.10 2.78 27.98
C LYS A 24 -9.77 2.97 27.28
N THR A 25 -8.69 2.99 28.05
CA THR A 25 -7.33 2.92 27.54
C THR A 25 -7.10 1.57 26.86
N VAL A 26 -6.48 1.60 25.69
CA VAL A 26 -6.13 0.40 24.91
C VAL A 26 -4.62 0.40 24.69
N ASP A 27 -3.99 -0.73 25.00
CA ASP A 27 -2.59 -0.98 24.68
C ASP A 27 -2.46 -1.63 23.29
N LEU A 28 -1.58 -1.08 22.46
CA LEU A 28 -1.37 -1.48 21.07
C LEU A 28 0.11 -1.63 20.78
N ILE A 29 0.48 -2.76 20.18
CA ILE A 29 1.82 -3.01 19.66
C ILE A 29 1.74 -3.41 18.20
N GLY A 30 2.63 -2.84 17.38
CA GLY A 30 2.67 -3.09 15.95
C GLY A 30 4.05 -2.77 15.37
N ILE A 31 4.27 -3.25 14.16
CA ILE A 31 5.48 -2.93 13.40
C ILE A 31 5.29 -1.53 12.80
N LEU A 32 6.32 -0.70 12.84
CA LEU A 32 6.31 0.55 12.08
C LEU A 32 6.56 0.22 10.60
N HIS A 33 5.58 0.51 9.75
CA HIS A 33 5.64 0.23 8.32
C HIS A 33 6.21 1.42 7.55
N PHE A 34 7.46 1.31 7.12
CA PHE A 34 8.15 2.29 6.29
C PHE A 34 9.18 1.60 5.38
N ASP A 35 9.54 2.25 4.28
CA ASP A 35 10.17 1.57 3.14
C ASP A 35 11.52 0.91 3.46
N ILE A 36 12.39 1.55 4.26
CA ILE A 36 13.69 0.98 4.65
C ILE A 36 13.57 -0.17 5.67
N ALA A 37 12.47 -0.24 6.43
CA ALA A 37 12.21 -1.36 7.33
C ALA A 37 11.68 -2.61 6.60
N SER A 38 11.41 -2.49 5.29
CA SER A 38 10.87 -3.59 4.48
C SER A 38 11.93 -4.50 3.86
N GLN A 39 13.21 -4.12 3.95
CA GLN A 39 14.34 -4.84 3.33
C GLN A 39 15.20 -5.59 4.37
N PRO A 40 15.92 -6.67 3.98
CA PRO A 40 16.54 -7.60 4.93
C PRO A 40 17.89 -7.16 5.49
N LYS A 41 18.56 -6.16 4.92
CA LYS A 41 19.87 -5.67 5.34
C LYS A 41 19.77 -4.81 6.59
N LEU A 42 20.73 -4.97 7.48
CA LEU A 42 20.87 -4.14 8.66
C LEU A 42 21.50 -2.80 8.30
N LEU A 43 21.10 -1.75 9.01
CA LEU A 43 21.76 -0.45 8.91
C LEU A 43 23.12 -0.51 9.60
N ILE A 44 24.15 0.04 8.96
CA ILE A 44 25.50 0.07 9.54
C ILE A 44 25.65 1.16 10.61
N ASN A 45 26.69 1.01 11.44
CA ASN A 45 27.00 1.97 12.50
C ASN A 45 27.35 3.35 11.94
N GLY A 46 26.95 4.39 12.68
CA GLY A 46 27.24 5.79 12.35
C GLY A 46 26.28 6.43 11.35
N VAL A 47 25.21 5.74 10.95
CA VAL A 47 24.14 6.33 10.13
C VAL A 47 23.01 6.81 11.03
N ASP A 48 22.73 8.11 10.98
CA ASP A 48 21.68 8.72 11.76
C ASP A 48 20.29 8.40 11.21
N VAL A 49 19.37 7.98 12.08
CA VAL A 49 17.98 7.69 11.73
C VAL A 49 17.06 8.61 12.53
N LYS A 50 16.33 9.46 11.81
CA LYS A 50 15.29 10.31 12.37
C LYS A 50 13.92 9.83 11.93
N ILE A 51 13.10 9.40 12.89
CA ILE A 51 11.71 8.97 12.65
C ILE A 51 10.78 10.08 13.15
N LYS A 52 9.94 10.62 12.25
CA LYS A 52 8.88 11.56 12.57
C LYS A 52 7.53 10.88 12.33
N LEU A 53 6.69 10.80 13.36
CA LEU A 53 5.34 10.25 13.25
C LEU A 53 4.35 11.40 13.36
N GLU A 54 3.54 11.59 12.33
CA GLU A 54 2.47 12.59 12.31
C GLU A 54 1.13 11.89 12.46
N ARG A 55 0.35 12.35 13.44
CA ARG A 55 -0.96 11.77 13.72
C ARG A 55 -2.01 12.40 12.82
N HIS A 56 -2.87 11.58 12.22
CA HIS A 56 -4.07 12.09 11.54
C HIS A 56 -5.06 12.72 12.52
N LYS A 57 -5.97 13.54 11.99
CA LYS A 57 -7.09 14.12 12.73
C LYS A 57 -7.93 13.03 13.40
N ASP A 58 -8.57 13.38 14.52
CA ASP A 58 -9.39 12.47 15.31
C ASP A 58 -10.55 11.92 14.46
N THR A 59 -11.20 12.80 13.69
CA THR A 59 -12.32 12.48 12.78
C THR A 59 -11.95 11.43 11.73
N PHE A 60 -10.69 11.41 11.30
CA PHE A 60 -10.21 10.31 10.48
C PHE A 60 -10.01 9.10 11.38
N SER A 61 -9.23 9.19 12.45
CA SER A 61 -8.70 8.06 13.22
C SER A 61 -9.75 7.13 13.87
N LEU A 62 -10.94 7.61 14.21
CA LEU A 62 -11.99 6.83 14.86
C LEU A 62 -13.34 7.00 14.13
N MET A 63 -14.15 5.93 14.12
CA MET A 63 -15.54 6.00 13.67
C MET A 63 -16.48 6.23 14.85
N SER A 64 -17.48 7.08 14.66
CA SER A 64 -18.47 7.39 15.70
C SER A 64 -19.82 7.74 15.08
N SER A 65 -20.88 7.63 15.85
CA SER A 65 -22.20 8.17 15.50
C SER A 65 -22.39 9.62 15.94
N ALA A 66 -21.44 10.17 16.71
CA ALA A 66 -21.45 11.53 17.25
C ALA A 66 -20.07 12.19 17.12
N ASP A 67 -20.03 13.51 16.97
CA ASP A 67 -18.80 14.27 16.68
C ASP A 67 -17.90 14.56 17.90
N ASN A 68 -18.29 14.12 19.10
CA ASN A 68 -17.59 14.42 20.34
C ASN A 68 -16.72 13.27 20.84
N PHE A 69 -15.65 12.95 20.12
CA PHE A 69 -14.63 12.00 20.59
C PHE A 69 -13.23 12.55 20.36
N LYS A 70 -12.31 12.14 21.25
CA LYS A 70 -10.91 12.54 21.20
C LYS A 70 -10.02 11.31 21.33
N LEU A 71 -9.00 11.23 20.49
CA LEU A 71 -7.95 10.23 20.65
C LEU A 71 -6.77 10.88 21.38
N VAL A 72 -6.38 10.30 22.52
CA VAL A 72 -5.22 10.74 23.31
C VAL A 72 -4.20 9.62 23.33
N ILE A 73 -2.96 9.94 22.94
CA ILE A 73 -1.83 9.03 23.11
C ILE A 73 -1.25 9.32 24.48
N GLU A 74 -1.46 8.41 25.44
CA GLU A 74 -0.93 8.55 26.81
C GLU A 74 0.57 8.28 26.85
N SER A 75 1.04 7.26 26.13
CA SER A 75 2.45 6.92 26.02
C SER A 75 2.75 6.28 24.67
N ALA A 76 3.98 6.45 24.18
CA ALA A 76 4.46 5.82 22.97
C ALA A 76 5.92 5.40 23.17
N SER A 77 6.24 4.16 22.83
CA SER A 77 7.59 3.59 22.93
C SER A 77 7.97 2.90 21.63
N LEU A 78 9.22 3.07 21.19
CA LEU A 78 9.76 2.41 20.01
C LEU A 78 10.84 1.41 20.42
N PHE A 79 10.61 0.14 20.10
CA PHE A 79 11.56 -0.93 20.36
C PHE A 79 12.38 -1.22 19.10
N ILE A 80 13.69 -0.99 19.16
CA ILE A 80 14.61 -1.23 18.04
C ILE A 80 15.58 -2.35 18.41
N ARG A 81 15.72 -3.36 17.55
CA ARG A 81 16.70 -4.42 17.72
C ARG A 81 18.06 -3.96 17.18
N LYS A 82 19.08 -3.96 18.05
CA LYS A 82 20.49 -3.78 17.67
C LYS A 82 21.18 -5.13 17.63
N ILE A 83 22.13 -5.30 16.71
CA ILE A 83 22.89 -6.54 16.55
C ILE A 83 24.35 -6.25 16.85
N ASN A 84 24.92 -7.04 17.77
CA ASN A 84 26.35 -6.99 18.06
C ASN A 84 27.09 -7.87 17.05
N VAL A 85 28.05 -7.27 16.34
CA VAL A 85 28.86 -7.95 15.34
C VAL A 85 30.31 -8.07 15.83
N ALA A 86 31.02 -9.10 15.39
CA ALA A 86 32.42 -9.29 15.74
C ALA A 86 33.28 -8.11 15.21
N PRO A 87 34.32 -7.66 15.93
CA PRO A 87 35.17 -6.54 15.50
C PRO A 87 35.79 -6.73 14.10
N SER A 88 36.10 -7.97 13.72
CA SER A 88 36.62 -8.30 12.39
C SER A 88 35.65 -7.97 11.26
N ILE A 89 34.34 -8.11 11.49
CA ILE A 89 33.29 -7.76 10.52
C ILE A 89 33.16 -6.25 10.37
N VAL A 90 33.25 -5.50 11.47
CA VAL A 90 33.25 -4.03 11.44
C VAL A 90 34.43 -3.52 10.62
N LEU A 91 35.64 -4.03 10.87
CA LEU A 91 36.83 -3.66 10.11
C LEU A 91 36.70 -4.03 8.62
N ALA A 92 36.14 -5.19 8.31
CA ALA A 92 35.89 -5.62 6.94
C ALA A 92 34.90 -4.68 6.22
N HIS A 93 33.85 -4.22 6.90
CA HIS A 93 32.92 -3.23 6.36
C HIS A 93 33.61 -1.88 6.08
N GLU A 94 34.42 -1.36 7.01
CA GLU A 94 35.15 -0.10 6.77
C GLU A 94 36.10 -0.22 5.58
N LYS A 95 36.83 -1.34 5.46
CA LYS A 95 37.73 -1.60 4.33
C LYS A 95 36.98 -1.74 2.99
N ALA A 96 35.79 -2.34 3.00
CA ALA A 96 34.95 -2.44 1.81
C ALA A 96 34.43 -1.07 1.37
N LEU A 97 34.06 -0.20 2.31
CA LEU A 97 33.61 1.17 2.06
C LEU A 97 34.70 2.08 1.46
N GLU A 98 35.98 1.71 1.56
CA GLU A 98 37.05 2.44 0.86
C GLU A 98 37.02 2.24 -0.65
N ARG A 99 36.36 1.19 -1.13
CA ARG A 99 36.33 0.79 -2.54
C ARG A 99 34.95 0.95 -3.18
N GLY A 100 33.92 1.21 -2.40
CA GLY A 100 32.55 1.31 -2.90
C GLY A 100 31.55 1.73 -1.83
N VAL A 101 30.28 1.69 -2.20
CA VAL A 101 29.15 2.08 -1.35
C VAL A 101 28.33 0.86 -0.94
N ILE A 102 27.65 0.95 0.20
CA ILE A 102 26.64 -0.03 0.57
C ILE A 102 25.38 0.26 -0.23
N LYS A 103 24.84 -0.73 -0.93
CA LYS A 103 23.57 -0.64 -1.64
C LYS A 103 22.48 -1.35 -0.87
N MET A 104 21.44 -0.64 -0.46
CA MET A 104 20.28 -1.17 0.25
C MET A 104 19.05 -1.11 -0.66
N PRO A 105 18.58 -2.25 -1.19
CA PRO A 105 17.37 -2.25 -2.02
C PRO A 105 16.18 -1.92 -1.14
N ILE A 106 15.35 -0.98 -1.55
CA ILE A 106 14.12 -0.60 -0.87
C ILE A 106 12.92 -0.78 -1.79
N ARG A 107 11.75 -0.98 -1.18
CA ARG A 107 10.48 -1.01 -1.88
C ARG A 107 9.67 0.20 -1.43
N ARG A 108 9.70 1.26 -2.25
CA ARG A 108 9.04 2.53 -1.96
C ARG A 108 7.55 2.41 -2.17
N SER A 109 6.78 2.92 -1.22
CA SER A 109 5.32 2.94 -1.29
C SER A 109 4.85 4.34 -1.67
N GLU A 110 4.08 4.45 -2.75
CA GLU A 110 3.49 5.73 -3.21
C GLU A 110 1.97 5.58 -3.30
N VAL A 111 1.22 6.53 -2.78
CA VAL A 111 -0.25 6.52 -2.85
C VAL A 111 -0.72 7.74 -3.61
N ARG A 112 -1.54 7.52 -4.64
CA ARG A 112 -2.22 8.58 -5.39
C ARG A 112 -3.73 8.41 -5.27
N SER A 113 -4.44 9.52 -5.27
CA SER A 113 -5.91 9.54 -5.20
C SER A 113 -6.49 10.35 -6.35
N PHE A 114 -7.53 9.83 -7.00
CA PHE A 114 -8.22 10.49 -8.11
C PHE A 114 -9.72 10.58 -7.80
N ALA A 115 -10.29 11.77 -7.92
CA ALA A 115 -11.72 11.98 -7.69
C ALA A 115 -12.52 11.67 -8.95
N LEU A 116 -13.52 10.79 -8.82
CA LEU A 116 -14.48 10.42 -9.85
C LEU A 116 -15.84 11.05 -9.49
N SER A 117 -16.33 11.92 -10.36
CA SER A 117 -17.60 12.63 -10.15
C SER A 117 -18.82 11.69 -10.12
N ASN A 118 -19.83 12.09 -9.35
CA ASN A 118 -21.15 11.47 -9.36
C ASN A 118 -21.70 11.39 -10.80
N GLY A 119 -22.39 10.30 -11.13
CA GLY A 119 -23.05 10.07 -12.41
C GLY A 119 -22.13 9.50 -13.51
N LEU A 120 -20.81 9.42 -13.29
CA LEU A 120 -19.90 8.82 -14.27
C LEU A 120 -20.17 7.31 -14.40
N GLN A 121 -20.17 6.83 -15.64
CA GLN A 121 -20.16 5.40 -15.99
C GLN A 121 -18.80 4.95 -16.54
N SER A 122 -17.94 5.88 -16.94
CA SER A 122 -16.60 5.60 -17.41
C SER A 122 -15.64 6.72 -17.04
N SER A 123 -14.40 6.39 -16.75
CA SER A 123 -13.34 7.35 -16.50
C SER A 123 -12.01 6.81 -17.00
N THR A 124 -11.21 7.69 -17.58
CA THR A 124 -9.83 7.44 -17.97
C THR A 124 -8.95 8.40 -17.20
N ILE A 125 -8.06 7.85 -16.38
CA ILE A 125 -7.04 8.60 -15.67
C ILE A 125 -5.76 8.46 -16.47
N ALA A 126 -5.57 9.39 -17.40
CA ALA A 126 -4.31 9.56 -18.09
C ALA A 126 -3.23 9.98 -17.10
N ASN A 127 -1.99 9.54 -17.31
CA ASN A 127 -0.85 9.97 -16.50
C ASN A 127 -0.96 9.65 -15.01
N ALA A 128 -1.58 8.51 -14.66
CA ALA A 128 -1.71 8.07 -13.27
C ALA A 128 -0.33 7.98 -12.59
N PHE A 129 0.67 7.45 -13.30
CA PHE A 129 2.08 7.49 -12.91
C PHE A 129 2.96 7.82 -14.11
N ILE A 130 3.81 8.84 -13.98
CA ILE A 130 4.80 9.24 -15.00
C ILE A 130 6.20 9.03 -14.41
N GLY A 131 7.13 8.53 -15.22
CA GLY A 131 8.52 8.32 -14.80
C GLY A 131 8.75 6.84 -14.51
N GLN A 132 9.35 6.52 -13.38
CA GLN A 132 9.56 5.12 -12.98
C GLN A 132 8.20 4.40 -12.85
N ILE A 133 8.02 3.35 -13.64
CA ILE A 133 6.83 2.50 -13.58
C ILE A 133 6.86 1.70 -12.27
N PRO A 134 5.79 1.74 -11.46
CA PRO A 134 5.67 0.90 -10.28
C PRO A 134 5.76 -0.58 -10.64
N THR A 135 6.29 -1.39 -9.73
CA THR A 135 6.33 -2.86 -9.87
C THR A 135 4.98 -3.52 -9.59
N CYS A 136 4.11 -2.87 -8.81
CA CYS A 136 2.75 -3.34 -8.54
C CYS A 136 1.84 -2.15 -8.26
N LEU A 137 0.57 -2.30 -8.65
CA LEU A 137 -0.52 -1.40 -8.29
C LEU A 137 -1.58 -2.16 -7.49
N ILE A 138 -2.13 -1.51 -6.47
CA ILE A 138 -3.33 -1.93 -5.75
C ILE A 138 -4.32 -0.78 -5.83
N LEU A 139 -5.47 -1.04 -6.45
CA LEU A 139 -6.53 -0.06 -6.66
C LEU A 139 -7.72 -0.37 -5.75
N GLY A 140 -8.31 0.67 -5.19
CA GLY A 140 -9.52 0.59 -4.38
C GLY A 140 -10.37 1.84 -4.52
N LEU A 141 -11.69 1.66 -4.50
CA LEU A 141 -12.64 2.76 -4.59
C LEU A 141 -13.29 2.99 -3.23
N VAL A 142 -13.33 4.25 -2.80
CA VAL A 142 -13.94 4.64 -1.53
C VAL A 142 -14.77 5.89 -1.70
N SER A 143 -15.82 6.06 -0.89
CA SER A 143 -16.60 7.30 -0.88
C SER A 143 -15.68 8.49 -0.63
N ASN A 144 -15.80 9.55 -1.44
CA ASN A 144 -14.99 10.75 -1.26
C ASN A 144 -15.20 11.39 0.13
N ALA A 145 -16.41 11.28 0.69
CA ALA A 145 -16.68 11.73 2.05
C ALA A 145 -15.89 10.92 3.10
N ALA A 146 -15.76 9.60 2.91
CA ALA A 146 -14.99 8.74 3.82
C ALA A 146 -13.49 9.05 3.71
N TYR A 147 -12.98 9.21 2.48
CA TYR A 147 -11.59 9.60 2.23
C TYR A 147 -11.21 10.90 2.95
N ASN A 148 -12.10 11.90 2.93
CA ASN A 148 -11.89 13.18 3.61
C ASN A 148 -12.16 13.14 5.14
N GLY A 149 -12.40 11.96 5.73
CA GLY A 149 -12.53 11.78 7.17
C GLY A 149 -13.92 12.08 7.74
N SER A 150 -14.98 11.77 6.98
CA SER A 150 -16.33 11.73 7.54
C SER A 150 -16.41 10.70 8.67
N VAL A 151 -16.78 11.16 9.86
CA VAL A 151 -16.85 10.37 11.10
C VAL A 151 -17.77 9.14 10.97
N ALA A 152 -18.84 9.29 10.19
CA ALA A 152 -19.85 8.24 9.98
C ALA A 152 -19.44 7.20 8.94
N LYS A 153 -18.39 7.46 8.14
CA LYS A 153 -17.98 6.58 7.05
C LYS A 153 -16.59 6.01 7.29
N ASN A 154 -16.36 4.81 6.74
CA ASN A 154 -15.10 4.10 6.85
C ASN A 154 -14.22 4.33 5.61
N PRO A 155 -13.03 4.97 5.72
CA PRO A 155 -12.10 5.15 4.61
C PRO A 155 -11.39 3.87 4.17
N PHE A 156 -11.49 2.78 4.94
CA PHE A 156 -10.93 1.46 4.62
C PHE A 156 -11.98 0.50 4.04
N LYS A 157 -13.22 0.97 3.84
CA LYS A 157 -14.27 0.22 3.16
C LYS A 157 -14.19 0.46 1.65
N PHE A 158 -13.47 -0.42 0.98
CA PHE A 158 -13.27 -0.41 -0.47
C PHE A 158 -14.47 -1.05 -1.18
N GLN A 159 -15.36 -0.20 -1.70
CA GLN A 159 -16.59 -0.64 -2.36
C GLN A 159 -16.33 -0.92 -3.85
N HIS A 160 -17.07 -1.86 -4.43
CA HIS A 160 -16.94 -2.18 -5.85
C HIS A 160 -17.60 -1.14 -6.78
N TYR A 161 -18.60 -0.39 -6.31
CA TYR A 161 -19.37 0.58 -7.11
C TYR A 161 -19.88 0.06 -8.47
N ASN A 162 -20.14 -1.25 -8.56
CA ASN A 162 -20.49 -1.96 -9.80
C ASN A 162 -19.48 -1.76 -10.94
N LEU A 163 -18.19 -1.66 -10.61
CA LEU A 163 -17.11 -1.71 -11.59
C LEU A 163 -17.28 -2.96 -12.45
N ASN A 164 -17.28 -2.80 -13.78
CA ASN A 164 -17.41 -3.91 -14.74
C ASN A 164 -16.29 -3.94 -15.78
N TYR A 165 -15.38 -2.98 -15.72
CA TYR A 165 -14.19 -2.90 -16.55
C TYR A 165 -13.08 -2.18 -15.81
N LEU A 166 -11.90 -2.79 -15.74
CA LEU A 166 -10.66 -2.17 -15.28
C LEU A 166 -9.51 -2.61 -16.17
N SER A 167 -8.79 -1.65 -16.74
CA SER A 167 -7.54 -1.88 -17.46
C SER A 167 -6.46 -0.91 -16.98
N ILE A 168 -5.21 -1.41 -16.98
CA ILE A 168 -4.01 -0.59 -16.80
C ILE A 168 -3.27 -0.62 -18.13
N LEU A 169 -2.86 0.56 -18.62
CA LEU A 169 -2.06 0.68 -19.84
C LEU A 169 -0.69 1.25 -19.52
N ASP A 170 0.35 0.56 -19.98
CA ASP A 170 1.72 1.05 -20.06
C ASP A 170 1.98 1.46 -21.53
N GLY A 171 1.79 2.75 -21.83
CA GLY A 171 1.71 3.24 -23.20
C GLY A 171 0.53 2.59 -23.96
N SER A 172 0.82 1.78 -24.97
CA SER A 172 -0.18 1.02 -25.74
C SER A 172 -0.40 -0.41 -25.23
N LYS A 173 0.37 -0.86 -24.24
CA LYS A 173 0.31 -2.24 -23.73
C LYS A 173 -0.67 -2.33 -22.56
N MET A 174 -1.69 -3.18 -22.69
CA MET A 174 -2.62 -3.47 -21.59
C MET A 174 -2.05 -4.51 -20.62
N ILE A 175 -2.19 -4.25 -19.32
CA ILE A 175 -1.75 -5.13 -18.23
C ILE A 175 -2.88 -5.23 -17.18
N PRO A 176 -3.39 -6.44 -16.87
CA PRO A 176 -3.19 -7.68 -17.62
C PRO A 176 -3.73 -7.58 -19.06
N ALA A 177 -3.25 -8.44 -19.97
CA ALA A 177 -3.60 -8.41 -21.40
C ALA A 177 -5.12 -8.52 -21.66
N ILE A 178 -5.83 -9.21 -20.78
CA ILE A 178 -7.29 -9.22 -20.73
C ILE A 178 -7.71 -8.38 -19.52
N PRO A 179 -8.47 -7.29 -19.69
CA PRO A 179 -8.87 -6.42 -18.58
C PRO A 179 -9.74 -7.18 -17.57
N PHE A 180 -9.87 -6.64 -16.36
CA PHE A 180 -10.82 -7.18 -15.40
C PHE A 180 -12.23 -6.78 -15.81
N GLN A 181 -13.14 -7.75 -15.82
CA GLN A 181 -14.55 -7.53 -16.16
C GLN A 181 -15.48 -8.23 -15.15
N PRO A 182 -15.45 -7.85 -13.85
CA PRO A 182 -16.30 -8.48 -12.86
C PRO A 182 -17.77 -8.10 -13.06
N ASN A 183 -18.67 -9.01 -12.72
CA ASN A 183 -20.09 -8.74 -12.57
C ASN A 183 -20.52 -9.05 -11.14
N PHE A 184 -20.69 -8.00 -10.33
CA PHE A 184 -21.03 -8.13 -8.92
C PHE A 184 -22.50 -8.52 -8.69
N GLU A 185 -23.41 -8.23 -9.62
CA GLU A 185 -24.83 -8.60 -9.53
C GLU A 185 -24.99 -10.12 -9.65
N SER A 186 -24.34 -10.73 -10.65
CA SER A 186 -24.36 -12.18 -10.88
C SER A 186 -23.31 -12.96 -10.07
N ASN A 187 -22.60 -12.32 -9.14
CA ASN A 187 -21.48 -12.90 -8.37
C ASN A 187 -20.34 -13.48 -9.22
N LEU A 188 -20.04 -12.88 -10.37
CA LEU A 188 -18.97 -13.29 -11.27
C LEU A 188 -17.74 -12.35 -11.12
N TYR A 189 -17.02 -12.47 -10.02
CA TYR A 189 -15.83 -11.64 -9.74
C TYR A 189 -14.60 -12.46 -9.30
N ALA A 190 -14.60 -13.78 -9.56
CA ALA A 190 -13.54 -14.72 -9.17
C ALA A 190 -12.14 -14.28 -9.60
N ARG A 191 -11.97 -13.77 -10.83
CA ARG A 191 -10.67 -13.33 -11.35
C ARG A 191 -10.14 -12.10 -10.61
N SER A 192 -11.02 -11.14 -10.29
CA SER A 192 -10.64 -9.93 -9.54
C SER A 192 -10.26 -10.27 -8.10
N TYR A 193 -10.98 -11.21 -7.47
CA TYR A 193 -10.61 -11.73 -6.16
C TYR A 193 -9.27 -12.49 -6.20
N LEU A 194 -9.08 -13.38 -7.18
CA LEU A 194 -7.86 -14.17 -7.33
C LEU A 194 -6.61 -13.28 -7.52
N SER A 195 -6.74 -12.14 -8.22
CA SER A 195 -5.61 -11.24 -8.48
C SER A 195 -4.96 -10.72 -7.20
N LEU A 196 -5.73 -10.57 -6.11
CA LEU A 196 -5.16 -10.24 -4.81
C LEU A 196 -4.08 -11.23 -4.39
N PHE A 197 -4.28 -12.52 -4.64
CA PHE A 197 -3.37 -13.57 -4.19
C PHE A 197 -2.25 -13.82 -5.20
N THR A 198 -2.54 -13.80 -6.50
CA THR A 198 -1.54 -14.06 -7.53
C THR A 198 -0.58 -12.88 -7.67
N ASP A 199 -1.11 -11.68 -7.83
CA ASP A 199 -0.31 -10.50 -8.24
C ASP A 199 0.43 -9.87 -7.04
N LEU A 200 0.04 -10.23 -5.81
CA LEU A 200 0.80 -9.90 -4.60
C LEU A 200 1.73 -11.02 -4.14
N ASN A 201 1.90 -12.08 -4.96
CA ASN A 201 2.69 -13.28 -4.66
C ASN A 201 2.35 -13.91 -3.29
N ARG A 202 1.05 -14.10 -3.04
CA ARG A 202 0.49 -14.70 -1.81
C ARG A 202 -0.19 -16.04 -2.02
N PHE A 203 -0.48 -16.43 -3.25
CA PHE A 203 -1.26 -17.64 -3.56
C PHE A 203 -0.64 -18.94 -2.99
N HIS A 204 0.70 -19.06 -3.02
CA HIS A 204 1.43 -20.21 -2.46
C HIS A 204 2.20 -19.89 -1.17
N ASN A 205 1.98 -18.70 -0.60
CA ASN A 205 2.70 -18.28 0.59
C ASN A 205 1.84 -18.57 1.84
N SER A 206 2.48 -18.97 2.94
CA SER A 206 1.81 -19.14 4.25
C SER A 206 1.20 -17.85 4.81
N LYS A 207 1.46 -16.71 4.15
CA LYS A 207 0.90 -15.39 4.46
C LYS A 207 -0.37 -15.18 3.65
N ASN A 208 -1.51 -15.46 4.29
CA ASN A 208 -2.83 -15.28 3.69
C ASN A 208 -3.25 -13.81 3.67
N ILE A 209 -3.93 -13.40 2.60
CA ILE A 209 -4.70 -12.17 2.59
C ILE A 209 -5.99 -12.50 3.33
N ASN A 210 -6.16 -11.89 4.51
CA ASN A 210 -7.30 -12.16 5.38
C ASN A 210 -8.59 -11.52 4.82
N ILE A 211 -8.97 -11.82 3.58
CA ILE A 211 -10.19 -11.39 2.90
C ILE A 211 -10.74 -12.63 2.21
N ASN A 212 -11.93 -13.07 2.59
CA ASN A 212 -12.60 -14.17 1.90
C ASN A 212 -13.42 -13.69 0.68
N TYR A 213 -13.97 -14.63 -0.10
CA TYR A 213 -14.69 -14.33 -1.33
C TYR A 213 -15.91 -13.42 -1.12
N GLU A 214 -16.68 -13.64 -0.05
CA GLU A 214 -17.87 -12.84 0.27
C GLU A 214 -17.50 -11.45 0.82
N GLU A 215 -16.49 -11.40 1.69
CA GLU A 215 -15.92 -10.15 2.22
C GLU A 215 -15.41 -9.25 1.08
N TYR A 216 -14.83 -9.83 0.03
CA TYR A 216 -14.36 -9.08 -1.13
C TYR A 216 -15.47 -8.20 -1.72
N LYS A 217 -16.65 -8.78 -1.99
CA LYS A 217 -17.83 -8.04 -2.47
C LYS A 217 -18.39 -7.11 -1.38
N GLY A 218 -18.30 -7.48 -0.10
CA GLY A 218 -18.87 -6.76 1.05
C GLY A 218 -18.19 -5.45 1.47
N GLY A 219 -17.12 -5.02 0.80
CA GLY A 219 -16.39 -3.79 1.14
C GLY A 219 -14.87 -3.93 1.18
N TYR A 220 -14.32 -5.02 0.64
CA TYR A 220 -12.88 -5.21 0.47
C TYR A 220 -12.52 -5.46 -1.01
N SER A 221 -13.21 -4.78 -1.92
CA SER A 221 -13.02 -4.90 -3.37
C SER A 221 -11.77 -4.14 -3.82
N LEU A 222 -10.64 -4.82 -3.73
CA LEU A 222 -9.33 -4.31 -4.17
C LEU A 222 -8.89 -5.03 -5.45
N TYR A 223 -8.12 -4.34 -6.28
CA TYR A 223 -7.58 -4.89 -7.52
C TYR A 223 -6.07 -4.77 -7.49
N ALA A 224 -5.38 -5.91 -7.39
CA ALA A 224 -3.93 -5.96 -7.51
C ALA A 224 -3.53 -6.26 -8.95
N VAL A 225 -2.47 -5.60 -9.42
CA VAL A 225 -1.85 -5.80 -10.73
C VAL A 225 -0.33 -5.82 -10.58
N ASP A 226 0.29 -6.93 -10.98
CA ASP A 226 1.74 -7.03 -11.10
C ASP A 226 2.20 -6.39 -12.43
N LEU A 227 3.10 -5.43 -12.35
CA LEU A 227 3.66 -4.70 -13.49
C LEU A 227 5.09 -5.14 -13.82
N THR A 228 5.63 -6.11 -13.08
CA THR A 228 6.93 -6.72 -13.40
C THR A 228 6.82 -7.55 -14.69
N PRO A 229 7.82 -7.50 -15.59
CA PRO A 229 7.77 -8.22 -16.87
C PRO A 229 7.60 -9.74 -16.73
N ASP A 230 8.05 -10.27 -15.60
CA ASP A 230 8.18 -11.68 -15.25
C ASP A 230 7.17 -12.13 -14.20
N LEU A 231 6.23 -11.26 -13.79
CA LEU A 231 5.20 -11.54 -12.77
C LEU A 231 5.79 -12.01 -11.43
N ALA A 232 6.92 -11.41 -11.06
CA ALA A 232 7.75 -11.79 -9.94
C ALA A 232 7.81 -10.69 -8.86
N PHE A 233 6.73 -9.91 -8.66
CA PHE A 233 6.67 -8.82 -7.69
C PHE A 233 7.16 -9.21 -6.28
N GLY A 234 6.87 -10.45 -5.85
CA GLY A 234 7.28 -10.96 -4.55
C GLY A 234 8.64 -11.66 -4.48
N GLU A 235 9.34 -11.83 -5.60
CA GLU A 235 10.61 -12.57 -5.63
C GLU A 235 11.83 -11.72 -5.22
N CYS A 236 12.97 -12.39 -5.07
CA CYS A 236 14.20 -11.80 -4.53
C CYS A 236 15.11 -11.18 -5.61
N HIS A 237 14.92 -11.52 -6.90
CA HIS A 237 15.67 -10.91 -7.98
C HIS A 237 15.08 -9.55 -8.36
N THR A 238 15.92 -8.72 -8.97
CA THR A 238 15.59 -7.34 -9.32
C THR A 238 15.39 -7.23 -10.83
N SER A 239 14.15 -7.02 -11.26
CA SER A 239 13.84 -6.61 -12.63
C SER A 239 14.34 -5.17 -12.86
N VAL A 240 14.75 -4.86 -14.08
CA VAL A 240 15.24 -3.52 -14.44
C VAL A 240 14.11 -2.51 -14.28
N ASN A 241 14.40 -1.36 -13.65
CA ASN A 241 13.47 -0.25 -13.55
C ASN A 241 13.12 0.26 -14.95
N ARG A 242 11.83 0.34 -15.24
CA ARG A 242 11.31 0.84 -16.52
C ARG A 242 10.76 2.24 -16.31
N THR A 243 10.93 3.09 -17.32
CA THR A 243 10.34 4.42 -17.36
C THR A 243 9.20 4.42 -18.37
N GLY A 244 8.08 5.06 -18.01
CA GLY A 244 6.95 5.18 -18.91
C GLY A 244 5.80 5.94 -18.28
N ASN A 245 4.61 5.61 -18.73
CA ASN A 245 3.39 6.29 -18.37
C ASN A 245 2.27 5.29 -18.17
N ILE A 246 1.68 5.30 -16.98
CA ILE A 246 0.54 4.45 -16.63
C ILE A 246 -0.76 5.21 -16.80
N THR A 247 -1.67 4.65 -17.59
CA THR A 247 -3.07 5.08 -17.72
C THR A 247 -3.98 4.03 -17.09
N ILE A 248 -5.04 4.49 -16.41
CA ILE A 248 -6.03 3.61 -15.77
C ILE A 248 -7.40 3.89 -16.39
N ASP A 249 -8.03 2.88 -16.98
CA ASP A 249 -9.40 2.98 -17.47
C ASP A 249 -10.37 2.20 -16.58
N LEU A 250 -11.49 2.82 -16.27
CA LEU A 250 -12.54 2.30 -15.40
C LEU A 250 -13.89 2.43 -16.12
N LYS A 251 -14.73 1.40 -16.04
CA LYS A 251 -16.15 1.49 -16.38
C LYS A 251 -17.00 0.82 -15.32
N PHE A 252 -18.20 1.36 -15.14
CA PHE A 252 -19.18 0.96 -14.15
C PHE A 252 -20.45 0.51 -14.86
N ALA A 253 -21.08 -0.56 -14.38
CA ALA A 253 -22.35 -1.04 -14.92
C ALA A 253 -23.51 -0.07 -14.63
N LEU A 254 -23.40 0.71 -13.55
CA LEU A 254 -24.35 1.75 -13.16
C LEU A 254 -23.60 3.08 -12.96
N PRO A 255 -24.26 4.24 -13.18
CA PRO A 255 -23.68 5.53 -12.84
C PRO A 255 -23.26 5.56 -11.37
N LEU A 256 -22.10 6.17 -11.07
CA LEU A 256 -21.65 6.34 -9.69
C LEU A 256 -22.71 7.11 -8.89
N PRO A 257 -23.16 6.61 -7.72
CA PRO A 257 -24.23 7.24 -6.94
C PRO A 257 -23.77 8.48 -6.16
N GLU A 258 -22.46 8.63 -5.98
CA GLU A 258 -21.81 9.73 -5.26
C GLU A 258 -20.44 9.98 -5.88
N THR A 259 -19.76 11.05 -5.45
CA THR A 259 -18.34 11.24 -5.80
C THR A 259 -17.49 10.19 -5.09
N VAL A 260 -16.64 9.50 -5.84
CA VAL A 260 -15.81 8.39 -5.37
C VAL A 260 -14.34 8.74 -5.54
N SER A 261 -13.52 8.42 -4.54
CA SER A 261 -12.07 8.52 -4.64
C SER A 261 -11.49 7.17 -5.04
N LEU A 262 -10.83 7.10 -6.20
CA LEU A 262 -9.95 5.99 -6.55
C LEU A 262 -8.62 6.19 -5.82
N ILE A 263 -8.30 5.28 -4.91
CA ILE A 263 -7.00 5.19 -4.26
C ILE A 263 -6.16 4.18 -5.05
N VAL A 264 -4.96 4.61 -5.47
CA VAL A 264 -3.98 3.77 -6.14
C VAL A 264 -2.73 3.74 -5.30
N TYR A 265 -2.51 2.59 -4.65
CA TYR A 265 -1.25 2.27 -3.99
C TYR A 265 -0.30 1.68 -5.02
N ALA A 266 0.90 2.22 -5.11
CA ALA A 266 1.96 1.80 -6.00
C ALA A 266 3.19 1.42 -5.20
N GLN A 267 3.87 0.36 -5.63
CA GLN A 267 5.17 -0.01 -5.07
C GLN A 267 6.27 0.11 -6.12
N CYS A 268 7.25 0.97 -5.87
CA CYS A 268 8.44 1.15 -6.70
C CYS A 268 9.64 0.44 -6.07
N ARG A 269 10.62 0.03 -6.89
CA ARG A 269 11.88 -0.56 -6.42
C ARG A 269 13.00 0.45 -6.62
N ASN A 270 13.70 0.75 -5.54
CA ASN A 270 14.71 1.79 -5.50
C ASN A 270 15.90 1.31 -4.67
N THR A 271 17.02 2.02 -4.75
CA THR A 271 18.22 1.71 -3.97
C THR A 271 18.66 2.91 -3.17
N ILE A 272 18.93 2.68 -1.89
CA ILE A 272 19.66 3.62 -1.04
C ILE A 272 21.13 3.26 -1.07
N GLU A 273 22.00 4.23 -1.30
CA GLU A 273 23.45 4.06 -1.25
C GLU A 273 24.04 4.78 -0.04
N ILE A 274 24.97 4.13 0.67
CA ILE A 274 25.66 4.71 1.84
C ILE A 274 27.17 4.66 1.58
N ASP A 275 27.82 5.81 1.64
CA ASP A 275 29.26 5.93 1.43
C ASP A 275 30.09 5.76 2.72
N LYS A 276 31.42 5.83 2.58
CA LYS A 276 32.36 5.75 3.70
C LYS A 276 32.08 6.81 4.78
N SER A 277 31.73 8.02 4.37
CA SER A 277 31.42 9.16 5.24
C SER A 277 30.01 9.12 5.84
N ARG A 278 29.24 8.06 5.57
CA ARG A 278 27.85 7.87 6.00
C ARG A 278 26.87 8.85 5.35
N ASN A 279 27.25 9.45 4.23
CA ASN A 279 26.30 10.15 3.39
C ASN A 279 25.35 9.14 2.74
N VAL A 280 24.08 9.51 2.68
CA VAL A 280 23.00 8.68 2.14
C VAL A 280 22.56 9.27 0.81
N PHE A 281 22.57 8.45 -0.24
CA PHE A 281 22.12 8.81 -1.59
C PHE A 281 20.91 7.96 -1.97
N THR A 282 19.98 8.55 -2.72
CA THR A 282 18.76 7.89 -3.21
C THR A 282 18.68 8.04 -4.73
N ASP A 283 18.10 7.04 -5.41
CA ASP A 283 17.89 7.03 -6.86
C ASP A 283 16.49 7.51 -7.28
N TYR A 284 15.80 8.26 -6.41
CA TYR A 284 14.44 8.75 -6.59
C TYR A 284 14.19 10.11 -5.94
#